data_AF-A0A1H9WK22-F1
#
_entry.id   AF-A0A1H9WK22-F1
#
_cell.length_a   1.000
_cell.length_b   1.000
_cell.length_c   1.000
_cell.angle_alpha   90.00
_cell.angle_beta   90.00
_cell.angle_gamma   90.00
#
_symmetry.space_group_name_H-M   'P 1'
#
loop_
_entity.id
_entity.type
_entity.pdbx_description
1 polymer ?
#
loop_
_entity_poly.entity_id
_entity_poly.type
_entity_poly.pdbx_seq_one_letter_code
_entity_poly.pdbx_strand_id
1 'polypeptide(L)'
;MFHNLKEKFEAKRAVWAEQTQQRINEYAELERKSSLMEMKRKEKLQTLLNTEVEKYLRTVHPTFLLKPEVNRALLNMLHARSEGTVSINLSMTKEMRKAYSFYHNELKVFIDLLERKGFKLEGKEELFLTSFLAKLRENNYRLCLDVYGDFVPDNASLFEAFDRYFDVVEDDFKYESGNVDFFASYLNYKGIADYIWTKGRLKRKLKQYEKANKHEFKLKKLERKLRDIS
;
A
#
# COMPACT_ATOMS: atom_id res chain seq x y z
N MET A 1 14.64 39.28 -63.37
CA MET A 1 13.57 38.25 -63.24
C MET A 1 13.81 37.23 -62.13
N PHE A 2 15.03 36.70 -61.95
CA PHE A 2 15.31 35.69 -60.91
C PHE A 2 15.17 36.17 -59.45
N HIS A 3 15.40 37.46 -59.17
CA HIS A 3 15.27 38.02 -57.81
C HIS A 3 13.82 38.01 -57.29
N ASN A 4 12.85 38.48 -58.10
CA ASN A 4 11.42 38.47 -57.74
C ASN A 4 10.85 37.05 -57.57
N LEU A 5 11.42 36.05 -58.25
CA LEU A 5 11.03 34.64 -58.07
C LEU A 5 11.55 34.08 -56.74
N LYS A 6 12.76 34.48 -56.33
CA LYS A 6 13.37 34.08 -55.06
C LYS A 6 12.63 34.68 -53.86
N GLU A 7 12.30 35.98 -53.92
CA GLU A 7 11.49 36.65 -52.89
C GLU A 7 10.09 36.03 -52.76
N LYS A 8 9.41 35.71 -53.87
CA LYS A 8 8.11 35.01 -53.82
C LYS A 8 8.20 33.61 -53.24
N PHE A 9 9.33 32.92 -53.42
CA PHE A 9 9.56 31.58 -52.86
C PHE A 9 9.86 31.65 -51.37
N GLU A 10 10.66 32.62 -50.93
CA GLU A 10 10.95 32.88 -49.52
C GLU A 10 9.69 33.32 -48.76
N ALA A 11 8.87 34.20 -49.36
CA ALA A 11 7.57 34.59 -48.81
C ALA A 11 6.61 33.40 -48.65
N LYS A 12 6.53 32.51 -49.65
CA LYS A 12 5.72 31.27 -49.53
C LYS A 12 6.25 30.32 -48.46
N ARG A 13 7.58 30.22 -48.31
CA ARG A 13 8.22 29.40 -47.29
C ARG A 13 7.98 29.95 -45.88
N ALA A 14 7.98 31.28 -45.73
CA ALA A 14 7.64 31.95 -44.47
C ALA A 14 6.18 31.70 -44.08
N VAL A 15 5.23 31.85 -45.02
CA VAL A 15 3.80 31.54 -44.78
C VAL A 15 3.60 30.07 -44.41
N TRP A 16 4.29 29.14 -45.07
CA TRP A 16 4.24 27.72 -44.71
C TRP A 16 4.86 27.42 -43.35
N ALA A 17 5.97 28.07 -42.99
CA ALA A 17 6.58 27.94 -41.67
C ALA A 17 5.64 28.44 -40.58
N GLU A 18 4.99 29.59 -40.79
CA GLU A 18 4.02 30.16 -39.85
C GLU A 18 2.78 29.27 -39.70
N GLN A 19 2.20 28.77 -40.80
CA GLN A 19 1.09 27.82 -40.77
C GLN A 19 1.46 26.50 -40.08
N THR A 20 2.68 26.01 -40.28
CA THR A 20 3.18 24.80 -39.62
C THR A 20 3.37 25.05 -38.12
N GLN A 21 3.93 26.21 -37.75
CA GLN A 21 4.10 26.60 -36.36
C GLN A 21 2.76 26.77 -35.64
N GLN A 22 1.76 27.36 -36.31
CA GLN A 22 0.39 27.47 -35.79
C GLN A 22 -0.22 26.09 -35.53
N ARG A 23 -0.12 25.15 -36.48
CA ARG A 23 -0.60 23.76 -36.29
C ARG A 23 0.10 23.03 -35.16
N ILE A 24 1.42 23.21 -35.01
CA ILE A 24 2.20 22.63 -33.91
C ILE A 24 1.72 23.20 -32.57
N ASN A 25 1.50 24.51 -32.48
CA ASN A 25 1.02 25.16 -31.26
C ASN A 25 -0.41 24.71 -30.91
N GLU A 26 -1.31 24.64 -31.88
CA GLU A 26 -2.68 24.15 -31.69
C GLU A 26 -2.70 22.69 -31.21
N TYR A 27 -1.87 21.83 -31.81
CA TYR A 27 -1.75 20.44 -31.38
C TYR A 27 -1.19 20.32 -29.96
N ALA A 28 -0.15 21.09 -29.63
CA ALA A 28 0.44 21.12 -28.29
C ALA A 28 -0.56 21.64 -27.23
N GLU A 29 -1.40 22.63 -27.57
CA GLU A 29 -2.46 23.09 -26.68
C GLU A 29 -3.56 22.06 -26.46
N LEU A 30 -3.98 21.36 -27.53
CA LEU A 30 -4.97 20.28 -27.44
C LEU A 30 -4.44 19.12 -26.61
N GLU A 31 -3.19 18.71 -26.83
CA GLU A 31 -2.52 17.68 -26.04
C GLU A 31 -2.45 18.09 -24.58
N ARG A 32 -2.02 19.32 -24.28
CA ARG A 32 -1.96 19.85 -22.91
C ARG A 32 -3.33 19.87 -22.23
N LYS A 33 -4.37 20.32 -22.93
CA LYS A 33 -5.76 20.33 -22.40
C LYS A 33 -6.26 18.92 -22.15
N SER A 34 -5.99 17.98 -23.05
CA SER A 34 -6.33 16.56 -22.91
C SER A 34 -5.63 15.95 -21.69
N SER A 35 -4.30 16.11 -21.58
CA SER A 35 -3.52 15.60 -20.44
C SER A 35 -4.00 16.18 -19.11
N LEU A 36 -4.35 17.47 -19.05
CA LEU A 36 -4.90 18.09 -17.86
C LEU A 36 -6.27 17.51 -17.47
N MET A 37 -7.14 17.26 -18.45
CA MET A 37 -8.44 16.63 -18.19
C MET A 37 -8.28 15.19 -17.70
N GLU A 38 -7.38 14.42 -18.30
CA GLU A 38 -7.07 13.07 -17.83
C GLU A 38 -6.51 13.05 -16.41
N MET A 39 -5.60 13.99 -16.10
CA MET A 39 -5.02 14.12 -14.77
C MET A 39 -6.10 14.41 -13.73
N LYS A 40 -6.98 15.39 -13.99
CA LYS A 40 -8.12 15.71 -13.09
C LYS A 40 -9.06 14.52 -12.92
N ARG A 41 -9.31 13.76 -13.98
CA ARG A 41 -10.15 12.55 -13.92
C ARG A 41 -9.50 11.46 -13.06
N LYS A 42 -8.20 11.21 -13.23
CA LYS A 42 -7.43 10.25 -12.43
C LYS A 42 -7.41 10.65 -10.96
N GLU A 43 -7.17 11.93 -10.67
CA GLU A 43 -7.18 12.46 -9.31
C GLU A 43 -8.55 12.30 -8.64
N LYS A 44 -9.65 12.65 -9.33
CA LYS A 44 -11.00 12.47 -8.81
C LYS A 44 -11.31 11.00 -8.48
N LEU A 45 -10.89 10.09 -9.34
CA LEU A 45 -11.04 8.64 -9.12
C LEU A 45 -10.21 8.15 -7.93
N GLN A 46 -8.95 8.60 -7.83
CA GLN A 46 -8.08 8.25 -6.71
C GLN A 46 -8.64 8.76 -5.38
N THR A 47 -9.16 9.98 -5.35
CA THR A 47 -9.78 10.58 -4.16
C THR A 47 -11.03 9.83 -3.74
N LEU A 48 -11.90 9.48 -4.69
CA LEU A 48 -13.07 8.64 -4.42
C LEU A 48 -12.66 7.30 -3.82
N LEU A 49 -11.72 6.60 -4.46
CA LEU A 49 -11.21 5.30 -4.02
C LEU A 49 -10.63 5.40 -2.61
N ASN A 50 -9.72 6.34 -2.36
CA ASN A 50 -9.09 6.53 -1.06
C ASN A 50 -10.12 6.81 0.05
N THR A 51 -11.09 7.67 -0.24
CA THR A 51 -12.14 8.04 0.73
C THR A 51 -13.02 6.86 1.11
N GLU A 52 -13.43 6.07 0.12
CA GLU A 52 -14.33 4.93 0.34
C GLU A 52 -13.61 3.74 0.98
N VAL A 53 -12.37 3.48 0.56
CA VAL A 53 -11.49 2.50 1.20
C VAL A 53 -11.24 2.86 2.66
N GLU A 54 -10.95 4.14 2.96
CA GLU A 54 -10.72 4.58 4.33
C GLU A 54 -11.96 4.37 5.21
N LYS A 55 -13.15 4.74 4.72
CA LYS A 55 -14.41 4.49 5.44
C LYS A 55 -14.63 3.00 5.72
N TYR A 56 -14.38 2.16 4.73
CA TYR A 56 -14.53 0.70 4.88
C TYR A 56 -13.51 0.12 5.86
N LEU A 57 -12.26 0.56 5.83
CA LEU A 57 -11.22 0.08 6.74
C LEU A 57 -11.40 0.54 8.19
N ARG A 58 -12.27 1.53 8.45
CA ARG A 58 -12.70 1.85 9.82
C ARG A 58 -13.66 0.80 10.39
N THR A 59 -14.35 0.04 9.54
CA THR A 59 -15.29 -1.02 9.97
C THR A 59 -14.64 -2.39 10.02
N VAL A 60 -13.65 -2.65 9.15
CA VAL A 60 -12.94 -3.93 9.10
C VAL A 60 -11.43 -3.72 9.16
N HIS A 61 -10.72 -4.60 9.88
CA HIS A 61 -9.26 -4.52 10.01
C HIS A 61 -8.52 -5.79 9.55
N PRO A 62 -8.51 -6.10 8.24
CA PRO A 62 -8.01 -7.36 7.70
C PRO A 62 -6.46 -7.39 7.58
N THR A 63 -5.74 -7.26 8.69
CA THR A 63 -4.26 -7.17 8.71
C THR A 63 -3.54 -8.40 8.12
N PHE A 64 -4.21 -9.54 8.00
CA PHE A 64 -3.68 -10.72 7.31
C PHE A 64 -3.42 -10.47 5.81
N LEU A 65 -4.11 -9.51 5.18
CA LEU A 65 -3.88 -9.08 3.80
C LEU A 65 -2.54 -8.36 3.61
N LEU A 66 -1.92 -7.90 4.70
CA LEU A 66 -0.63 -7.23 4.66
C LEU A 66 0.53 -8.19 4.30
N LYS A 67 0.27 -9.50 4.19
CA LYS A 67 1.25 -10.49 3.77
C LYS A 67 1.39 -10.54 2.23
N PRO A 68 2.63 -10.58 1.71
CA PRO A 68 2.87 -10.62 0.26
C PRO A 68 2.28 -11.84 -0.48
N GLU A 69 2.08 -12.96 0.20
CA GLU A 69 1.47 -14.15 -0.42
C GLU A 69 -0.05 -14.00 -0.51
N VAL A 70 -0.64 -13.35 0.50
CA VAL A 70 -2.08 -13.20 0.64
C VAL A 70 -2.59 -12.08 -0.27
N ASN A 71 -1.87 -10.95 -0.37
CA ASN A 71 -2.27 -9.89 -1.29
C ASN A 71 -2.15 -10.30 -2.76
N ARG A 72 -1.17 -11.13 -3.13
CA ARG A 72 -1.07 -11.72 -4.48
C ARG A 72 -2.24 -12.64 -4.77
N ALA A 73 -2.63 -13.48 -3.81
CA ALA A 73 -3.81 -14.31 -3.94
C ALA A 73 -5.08 -13.46 -4.12
N LEU A 74 -5.20 -12.36 -3.37
CA LEU A 74 -6.31 -11.41 -3.53
C LEU A 74 -6.29 -10.74 -4.91
N LEU A 75 -5.13 -10.31 -5.40
CA LEU A 75 -4.99 -9.74 -6.74
C LEU A 75 -5.48 -10.71 -7.82
N ASN A 76 -5.06 -11.97 -7.74
CA ASN A 76 -5.49 -13.01 -8.67
C ASN A 76 -7.01 -13.22 -8.64
N MET A 77 -7.64 -13.15 -7.46
CA MET A 77 -9.11 -13.22 -7.33
C MET A 77 -9.80 -12.01 -7.96
N LEU A 78 -9.23 -10.81 -7.83
CA LEU A 78 -9.75 -9.60 -8.47
C LEU A 78 -9.64 -9.70 -10.00
N HIS A 79 -8.52 -10.17 -10.54
CA HIS A 79 -8.38 -10.42 -11.97
C HIS A 79 -9.36 -11.48 -12.48
N ALA A 80 -9.48 -12.60 -11.77
CA ALA A 80 -10.42 -13.66 -12.14
C ALA A 80 -11.87 -13.13 -12.19
N ARG A 81 -12.27 -12.27 -11.24
CA ARG A 81 -13.57 -11.59 -11.29
C ARG A 81 -13.75 -10.78 -12.57
N SER A 82 -12.77 -9.93 -12.92
CA SER A 82 -12.84 -9.08 -14.10
C SER A 82 -12.84 -9.88 -15.41
N GLU A 83 -12.15 -11.02 -15.44
CA GLU A 83 -12.12 -11.94 -16.59
C GLU A 83 -13.33 -12.89 -16.63
N GLY A 84 -14.21 -12.87 -15.62
CA GLY A 84 -15.33 -13.81 -15.51
C GLY A 84 -14.90 -15.26 -15.22
N THR A 85 -13.67 -15.48 -14.76
CA THR A 85 -13.11 -16.79 -14.44
C THR A 85 -13.16 -17.06 -12.94
N VAL A 86 -13.13 -18.35 -12.56
CA VAL A 86 -13.07 -18.75 -11.14
C VAL A 86 -11.64 -19.17 -10.81
N SER A 87 -10.96 -18.41 -9.96
CA SER A 87 -9.65 -18.82 -9.44
C SER A 87 -9.81 -19.73 -8.22
N ILE A 88 -9.53 -21.03 -8.37
CA ILE A 88 -9.39 -21.97 -7.24
C ILE A 88 -7.93 -22.43 -7.20
N ASN A 89 -7.17 -21.96 -6.21
CA ASN A 89 -5.84 -22.50 -5.94
C ASN A 89 -5.98 -23.75 -5.06
N LEU A 90 -5.48 -24.91 -5.53
CA LEU A 90 -5.55 -26.17 -4.79
C LEU A 90 -4.64 -26.24 -3.54
N SER A 91 -3.73 -25.28 -3.32
CA SER A 91 -2.79 -25.25 -2.18
C SER A 91 -3.00 -24.05 -1.24
N MET A 92 -4.23 -23.79 -0.82
CA MET A 92 -4.53 -22.66 0.06
C MET A 92 -4.00 -22.85 1.50
N THR A 93 -3.09 -21.96 1.91
CA THR A 93 -2.70 -21.82 3.32
C THR A 93 -3.89 -21.35 4.18
N LYS A 94 -3.78 -21.44 5.52
CA LYS A 94 -4.84 -20.94 6.45
C LYS A 94 -5.19 -19.47 6.17
N GLU A 95 -4.22 -18.65 5.79
CA GLU A 95 -4.42 -17.22 5.54
C GLU A 95 -4.97 -16.95 4.14
N MET A 96 -4.62 -17.77 3.14
CA MET A 96 -5.28 -17.72 1.84
C MET A 96 -6.76 -18.08 1.95
N ARG A 97 -7.12 -19.07 2.78
CA ARG A 97 -8.53 -19.38 3.07
C ARG A 97 -9.26 -18.22 3.76
N LYS A 98 -8.60 -17.53 4.69
CA LYS A 98 -9.14 -16.29 5.29
C LYS A 98 -9.35 -15.21 4.24
N ALA A 99 -8.41 -15.01 3.32
CA ALA A 99 -8.56 -14.03 2.24
C ALA A 99 -9.67 -14.39 1.26
N TYR A 100 -9.82 -15.67 0.91
CA TYR A 100 -10.92 -16.14 0.09
C TYR A 100 -12.27 -15.88 0.77
N SER A 101 -12.42 -16.25 2.05
CA SER A 101 -13.64 -15.99 2.82
C SER A 101 -13.92 -14.50 2.96
N PHE A 102 -12.91 -13.69 3.28
CA PHE A 102 -13.04 -12.24 3.36
C PHE A 102 -13.47 -11.63 2.02
N TYR A 103 -12.89 -12.11 0.92
CA TYR A 103 -13.25 -11.66 -0.41
C TYR A 103 -14.72 -11.92 -0.72
N HIS A 104 -15.18 -13.16 -0.54
CA HIS A 104 -16.54 -13.54 -0.91
C HIS A 104 -17.62 -13.02 0.06
N ASN A 105 -17.29 -12.81 1.33
CA ASN A 105 -18.27 -12.39 2.34
C ASN A 105 -18.39 -10.87 2.45
N GLU A 106 -17.28 -10.14 2.46
CA GLU A 106 -17.26 -8.71 2.78
C GLU A 106 -16.75 -7.86 1.61
N LEU A 107 -15.57 -8.20 1.06
CA LEU A 107 -14.93 -7.35 0.07
C LEU A 107 -15.71 -7.26 -1.24
N LYS A 108 -16.35 -8.36 -1.67
CA LYS A 108 -17.19 -8.38 -2.87
C LYS A 108 -18.32 -7.36 -2.77
N VAL A 109 -19.00 -7.31 -1.63
CA VAL A 109 -20.09 -6.34 -1.40
C VAL A 109 -19.55 -4.91 -1.43
N PHE A 110 -18.39 -4.67 -0.81
CA PHE A 110 -17.74 -3.37 -0.87
C PHE A 110 -17.36 -2.96 -2.31
N ILE A 111 -16.81 -3.88 -3.10
CA ILE A 111 -16.48 -3.64 -4.52
C ILE A 111 -17.75 -3.28 -5.31
N ASP A 112 -18.84 -4.02 -5.13
CA ASP A 112 -20.10 -3.75 -5.83
C ASP A 112 -20.67 -2.37 -5.43
N LEU A 113 -20.53 -1.95 -4.17
CA LEU A 113 -20.88 -0.60 -3.72
C LEU A 113 -19.99 0.48 -4.33
N LEU A 114 -18.69 0.21 -4.46
CA LEU A 114 -17.71 1.12 -5.06
C LEU A 114 -17.98 1.31 -6.56
N GLU A 115 -18.39 0.25 -7.25
CA GLU A 115 -18.83 0.29 -8.65
C GLU A 115 -20.09 1.13 -8.84
N ARG A 116 -21.08 1.00 -7.94
CA ARG A 116 -22.28 1.86 -7.93
C ARG A 116 -21.93 3.34 -7.72
N LYS A 117 -20.85 3.65 -7.00
CA LYS A 117 -20.34 5.02 -6.79
C LYS A 117 -19.51 5.56 -7.98
N GLY A 118 -19.35 4.77 -9.05
CA GLY A 118 -18.73 5.20 -10.29
C GLY A 118 -17.26 4.79 -10.48
N PHE A 119 -16.72 3.94 -9.61
CA PHE A 119 -15.39 3.36 -9.80
C PHE A 119 -15.49 1.99 -10.46
N LYS A 120 -15.07 1.86 -11.72
CA LYS A 120 -14.97 0.56 -12.39
C LYS A 120 -13.70 -0.16 -11.95
N LEU A 121 -13.84 -1.38 -11.41
CA LEU A 121 -12.70 -2.19 -10.97
C LEU A 121 -11.93 -2.81 -12.15
N GLU A 122 -12.64 -3.17 -13.22
CA GLU A 122 -12.07 -3.79 -14.42
C GLU A 122 -10.91 -2.95 -15.00
N GLY A 123 -9.74 -3.58 -15.12
CA GLY A 123 -8.51 -2.94 -15.59
C GLY A 123 -7.86 -1.98 -14.58
N LYS A 124 -8.32 -1.97 -13.33
CA LYS A 124 -7.83 -1.14 -12.21
C LYS A 124 -7.66 -1.94 -10.92
N GLU A 125 -7.52 -3.26 -11.02
CA GLU A 125 -7.38 -4.18 -9.90
C GLU A 125 -6.13 -3.86 -9.07
N GLU A 126 -5.00 -3.62 -9.74
CA GLU A 126 -3.75 -3.23 -9.08
C GLU A 126 -3.87 -1.88 -8.38
N LEU A 127 -4.53 -0.91 -9.02
CA LEU A 127 -4.75 0.43 -8.44
C LEU A 127 -5.62 0.34 -7.18
N PHE A 128 -6.71 -0.44 -7.26
CA PHE A 128 -7.58 -0.72 -6.15
C PHE A 128 -6.81 -1.39 -5.01
N LEU A 129 -6.12 -2.50 -5.29
CA LEU A 129 -5.41 -3.27 -4.28
C LEU A 129 -4.28 -2.46 -3.63
N THR A 130 -3.51 -1.71 -4.43
CA THR A 130 -2.42 -0.88 -3.91
C THR A 130 -2.95 0.21 -2.99
N SER A 131 -4.02 0.90 -3.40
CA SER A 131 -4.67 1.93 -2.57
C SER A 131 -5.28 1.33 -1.30
N PHE A 132 -5.93 0.17 -1.42
CA PHE A 132 -6.50 -0.59 -0.31
C PHE A 132 -5.44 -0.96 0.72
N LEU A 133 -4.33 -1.56 0.28
CA LEU A 133 -3.24 -1.97 1.16
C LEU A 133 -2.50 -0.79 1.77
N ALA A 134 -2.33 0.32 1.03
CA ALA A 134 -1.72 1.52 1.55
C ALA A 134 -2.54 2.08 2.71
N LYS A 135 -3.87 2.21 2.53
CA LYS A 135 -4.78 2.66 3.59
C LYS A 135 -4.87 1.69 4.75
N LEU A 136 -4.81 0.38 4.49
CA LEU A 136 -4.76 -0.63 5.55
C LEU A 136 -3.49 -0.52 6.39
N ARG A 137 -2.32 -0.27 5.78
CA ARG A 137 -1.08 -0.04 6.52
C ARG A 137 -1.12 1.24 7.34
N GLU A 138 -1.64 2.33 6.76
CA GLU A 138 -1.80 3.61 7.47
C GLU A 138 -2.70 3.43 8.70
N ASN A 139 -3.86 2.77 8.53
CA ASN A 139 -4.79 2.51 9.63
C ASN A 139 -4.18 1.58 10.68
N ASN A 140 -3.51 0.49 10.25
CA ASN A 140 -2.82 -0.43 11.14
C ASN A 140 -1.74 0.27 11.95
N TYR A 141 -0.96 1.16 11.31
CA TYR A 141 0.07 1.93 12.00
C TYR A 141 -0.52 2.83 13.08
N ARG A 142 -1.59 3.58 12.74
CA ARG A 142 -2.29 4.45 13.69
C ARG A 142 -2.84 3.67 14.87
N LEU A 143 -3.59 2.59 14.61
CA LEU A 143 -4.17 1.76 15.67
C LEU A 143 -3.10 1.15 16.59
N CYS A 144 -2.02 0.61 16.02
CA CYS A 144 -0.94 0.06 16.84
C CYS A 144 -0.19 1.15 17.62
N LEU A 145 -0.01 2.35 17.07
CA LEU A 145 0.60 3.46 17.78
C LEU A 145 -0.31 3.96 18.93
N ASP A 146 -1.62 3.99 18.72
CA ASP A 146 -2.59 4.36 19.76
C ASP A 146 -2.61 3.34 20.91
N VAL A 147 -2.43 2.04 20.59
CA VAL A 147 -2.43 0.95 21.59
C VAL A 147 -1.09 0.84 22.32
N TYR A 148 0.03 0.83 21.60
CA TYR A 148 1.35 0.57 22.17
C TYR A 148 2.15 1.83 22.51
N GLY A 149 1.75 3.00 21.99
CA GLY A 149 2.45 4.26 22.16
C GLY A 149 3.79 4.35 21.42
N ASP A 150 4.50 5.45 21.64
CA ASP A 150 5.87 5.64 21.18
C ASP A 150 6.86 5.00 22.18
N PHE A 151 7.17 3.72 22.00
CA PHE A 151 7.96 2.93 22.95
C PHE A 151 9.46 2.80 22.62
N VAL A 152 9.91 3.31 21.48
CA VAL A 152 11.31 3.30 21.05
C VAL A 152 11.86 4.73 20.94
N PRO A 153 12.94 5.05 21.68
CA PRO A 153 13.63 6.33 21.55
C PRO A 153 14.22 6.56 20.15
N ASP A 154 14.34 7.82 19.73
CA ASP A 154 14.78 8.19 18.37
C ASP A 154 16.21 7.77 18.02
N ASN A 155 17.06 7.55 19.02
CA ASN A 155 18.45 7.13 18.87
C ASN A 155 18.69 5.66 19.30
N ALA A 156 17.62 4.89 19.46
CA ALA A 156 17.74 3.50 19.88
C ALA A 156 18.44 2.66 18.81
N SER A 157 19.30 1.77 19.27
CA SER A 157 19.81 0.68 18.44
C SER A 157 18.67 -0.29 18.07
N LEU A 158 18.90 -1.04 17.00
CA LEU A 158 17.98 -2.10 16.58
C LEU A 158 17.69 -3.13 17.69
N PHE A 159 18.69 -3.47 18.51
CA PHE A 159 18.53 -4.43 19.61
C PHE A 159 17.65 -3.87 20.73
N GLU A 160 17.87 -2.62 21.12
CA GLU A 160 17.00 -1.94 22.10
C GLU A 160 15.56 -1.85 21.58
N ALA A 161 15.37 -1.55 20.30
CA ALA A 161 14.04 -1.51 19.71
C ALA A 161 13.36 -2.89 19.76
N PHE A 162 14.12 -3.99 19.58
CA PHE A 162 13.59 -5.34 19.73
C PHE A 162 13.19 -5.64 21.17
N ASP A 163 14.05 -5.32 22.14
CA ASP A 163 13.70 -5.50 23.56
C ASP A 163 12.41 -4.79 23.92
N ARG A 164 12.30 -3.50 23.54
CA ARG A 164 11.10 -2.70 23.80
C ARG A 164 9.86 -3.29 23.11
N TYR A 165 10.01 -3.80 21.88
CA TYR A 165 8.91 -4.49 21.20
C TYR A 165 8.43 -5.73 21.95
N PHE A 166 9.36 -6.57 22.44
CA PHE A 166 9.01 -7.76 23.23
C PHE A 166 8.44 -7.42 24.60
N ASP A 167 8.75 -6.24 25.13
CA ASP A 167 8.26 -5.75 26.40
C ASP A 167 6.83 -5.20 26.31
N VAL A 168 6.48 -4.53 25.22
CA VAL A 168 5.23 -3.80 25.03
C VAL A 168 4.16 -4.63 24.32
N VAL A 169 4.53 -5.41 23.30
CA VAL A 169 3.55 -6.20 22.51
C VAL A 169 3.26 -7.52 23.22
N GLU A 170 1.99 -7.90 23.29
CA GLU A 170 1.56 -9.12 23.98
C GLU A 170 2.06 -10.38 23.27
N ASP A 171 2.35 -11.43 24.06
CA ASP A 171 2.97 -12.68 23.60
C ASP A 171 2.25 -13.29 22.38
N ASP A 172 0.91 -13.29 22.38
CA ASP A 172 0.10 -13.88 21.32
C ASP A 172 0.15 -13.07 20.01
N PHE A 173 0.40 -11.76 20.09
CA PHE A 173 0.33 -10.85 18.96
C PHE A 173 1.70 -10.48 18.37
N LYS A 174 2.81 -10.79 19.05
CA LYS A 174 4.20 -10.48 18.62
C LYS A 174 4.55 -10.88 17.19
N TYR A 175 3.91 -11.92 16.67
CA TYR A 175 4.22 -12.50 15.36
C TYR A 175 3.09 -12.38 14.34
N GLU A 176 2.02 -11.68 14.70
CA GLU A 176 0.91 -11.42 13.80
C GLU A 176 1.31 -10.45 12.68
N SER A 177 0.61 -10.57 11.55
CA SER A 177 0.95 -9.79 10.36
C SER A 177 0.84 -8.28 10.59
N GLY A 178 -0.18 -7.85 11.35
CA GLY A 178 -0.41 -6.45 11.68
C GLY A 178 0.73 -5.87 12.52
N ASN A 179 1.07 -6.52 13.63
CA ASN A 179 2.13 -6.03 14.52
C ASN A 179 3.52 -6.08 13.88
N VAL A 180 3.82 -7.11 13.08
CA VAL A 180 5.09 -7.17 12.34
C VAL A 180 5.17 -6.08 11.25
N ASP A 181 4.05 -5.79 10.57
CA ASP A 181 3.99 -4.67 9.61
C ASP A 181 4.16 -3.33 10.30
N PHE A 182 3.44 -3.11 11.41
CA PHE A 182 3.57 -1.91 12.23
C PHE A 182 5.00 -1.71 12.67
N PHE A 183 5.64 -2.72 13.27
CA PHE A 183 6.99 -2.60 13.78
C PHE A 183 8.01 -2.34 12.66
N ALA A 184 7.84 -2.94 11.47
CA ALA A 184 8.67 -2.63 10.31
C ALA A 184 8.56 -1.15 9.90
N SER A 185 7.33 -0.63 9.79
CA SER A 185 7.05 0.77 9.47
C SER A 185 7.59 1.72 10.54
N TYR A 186 7.44 1.35 11.81
CA TYR A 186 7.87 2.14 12.96
C TYR A 186 9.39 2.26 13.06
N LEU A 187 10.14 1.16 12.85
CA LEU A 187 11.59 1.19 12.79
C LEU A 187 12.12 2.03 11.62
N ASN A 188 11.44 1.98 10.47
CA ASN A 188 11.79 2.79 9.30
C ASN A 188 11.53 4.28 9.57
N TYR A 189 10.39 4.61 10.17
CA TYR A 189 10.06 5.98 10.59
C TYR A 189 11.09 6.56 11.57
N LYS A 190 11.56 5.74 12.52
CA LYS A 190 12.61 6.11 13.50
C LYS A 190 14.03 6.11 12.92
N GLY A 191 14.22 5.74 11.65
CA GLY A 191 15.54 5.67 11.01
C GLY A 191 16.45 4.55 11.56
N ILE A 192 15.89 3.57 12.27
CA ILE A 192 16.63 2.47 12.92
C ILE A 192 16.89 1.33 11.93
N ALA A 193 15.99 1.13 10.97
CA ALA A 193 16.10 0.08 9.96
C ALA A 193 15.94 0.63 8.54
N ASP A 194 16.83 0.21 7.64
CA ASP A 194 16.72 0.53 6.22
C ASP A 194 15.42 -0.01 5.60
N TYR A 195 14.96 0.66 4.53
CA TYR A 195 13.80 0.27 3.70
C TYR A 195 13.84 -1.19 3.17
N ILE A 196 15.00 -1.85 3.23
CA ILE A 196 15.23 -3.23 2.74
C ILE A 196 14.62 -4.30 3.67
N TRP A 197 14.12 -3.92 4.85
CA TRP A 197 13.57 -4.86 5.82
C TRP A 197 12.16 -5.32 5.45
N THR A 198 12.09 -6.37 4.63
CA THR A 198 10.80 -7.05 4.37
C THR A 198 10.24 -7.66 5.65
N LYS A 199 8.90 -7.68 5.79
CA LYS A 199 8.18 -8.27 6.95
C LYS A 199 8.63 -9.68 7.28
N GLY A 200 8.87 -10.49 6.24
CA GLY A 200 9.37 -11.86 6.40
C GLY A 200 10.75 -11.90 7.04
N ARG A 201 11.65 -10.99 6.63
CA ARG A 201 12.99 -10.86 7.22
C ARG A 201 12.91 -10.36 8.67
N LEU A 202 12.09 -9.35 8.96
CA LEU A 202 11.89 -8.85 10.31
C LEU A 202 11.35 -9.94 11.25
N LYS A 203 10.30 -10.67 10.84
CA LYS A 203 9.75 -11.78 11.63
C LYS A 203 10.78 -12.86 11.94
N ARG A 204 11.64 -13.22 10.97
CA ARG A 204 12.73 -14.19 11.19
C ARG A 204 13.75 -13.65 12.19
N LYS A 205 14.13 -12.38 12.07
CA LYS A 205 15.07 -11.74 13.01
C LYS A 205 14.50 -11.64 14.43
N LEU A 206 13.23 -11.28 14.59
CA LEU A 206 12.54 -11.27 15.90
C LEU A 206 12.58 -12.66 16.55
N LYS A 207 12.25 -13.72 15.79
CA LYS A 207 12.33 -15.10 16.30
C LYS A 207 13.74 -15.54 16.67
N GLN A 208 14.74 -15.15 15.87
CA GLN A 208 16.14 -15.44 16.17
C GLN A 208 16.59 -14.71 17.44
N TYR A 209 16.18 -13.46 17.61
CA TYR A 209 16.43 -12.65 18.80
C TYR A 209 15.78 -13.25 20.05
N GLU A 210 14.50 -13.62 19.97
CA GLU A 210 13.79 -14.31 21.06
C GLU A 210 14.50 -15.60 21.47
N LYS A 211 14.92 -16.40 20.49
CA LYS A 211 15.63 -17.66 20.75
C LYS A 211 16.98 -17.44 21.42
N ALA A 212 17.74 -16.43 20.98
CA ALA A 212 19.05 -16.10 21.55
C ALA A 212 18.93 -15.59 23.00
N ASN A 213 17.92 -14.77 23.29
CA ASN A 213 17.72 -14.15 24.61
C ASN A 213 16.63 -14.85 25.45
N LYS A 214 16.33 -16.12 25.15
CA LYS A 214 15.24 -16.87 25.79
C LYS A 214 15.32 -16.91 27.32
N HIS A 215 16.54 -16.98 27.87
CA HIS A 215 16.75 -16.99 29.32
C HIS A 215 16.40 -15.63 29.94
N GLU A 216 16.87 -14.54 29.33
CA GLU A 216 16.59 -13.18 29.79
C GLU A 216 15.10 -12.85 29.74
N PHE A 217 14.39 -13.25 28.67
CA PHE A 217 12.94 -13.06 28.59
C PHE A 217 12.17 -13.83 29.68
N LYS A 218 12.64 -15.02 30.07
CA LYS A 218 12.05 -15.76 31.20
C LYS A 218 12.27 -15.05 32.53
N LEU A 219 13.45 -14.50 32.75
CA LEU A 219 13.76 -13.71 33.94
C LEU A 219 12.87 -12.45 34.01
N LYS A 220 12.82 -11.64 32.94
CA LYS A 220 11.95 -10.46 32.86
C LYS A 220 10.46 -10.80 33.08
N LYS A 221 9.99 -11.92 32.53
CA LYS A 221 8.59 -12.38 32.73
C LYS A 221 8.32 -12.79 34.18
N LEU A 222 9.29 -13.42 34.86
CA LEU A 222 9.18 -13.78 36.26
C LEU A 222 9.21 -12.52 37.15
N GLU A 223 10.13 -11.58 36.88
CA GLU A 223 10.21 -10.30 37.60
C GLU A 223 8.91 -9.50 37.52
N ARG A 224 8.27 -9.43 36.35
CA ARG A 224 6.95 -8.78 36.20
C ARG A 224 5.89 -9.45 37.07
N LYS A 225 5.79 -10.78 37.00
CA LYS A 225 4.84 -11.53 37.83
C LYS A 225 5.06 -11.30 39.32
N LEU A 226 6.31 -11.19 39.77
CA LEU A 226 6.62 -10.93 41.17
C LEU A 226 6.26 -9.50 41.59
N ARG A 227 6.40 -8.52 40.70
CA ARG A 227 5.98 -7.12 40.94
C ARG A 227 4.47 -6.96 41.02
N ASP A 228 3.72 -7.66 40.19
CA ASP A 228 2.24 -7.58 40.17
C ASP A 228 1.56 -8.25 41.38
N ILE A 229 2.32 -8.98 42.20
CA ILE A 229 1.85 -9.66 43.42
C ILE A 229 2.08 -8.79 44.68
N SER A 230 2.93 -7.76 44.62
CA SER A 230 3.19 -6.81 45.72
C SER A 230 2.32 -5.56 45.59
#